data_AF-A0A924X9F7-F1
#
_entry.id   AF-A0A924X9F7-F1
#
_cell.length_a   1.000
_cell.length_b   1.000
_cell.length_c   1.000
_cell.angle_alpha   90.00
_cell.angle_beta   90.00
_cell.angle_gamma   90.00
#
_symmetry.space_group_name_H-M   'P 1'
#
loop_
_entity.id
_entity.type
_entity.pdbx_description
1 polymer ?
#
loop_
_entity_poly.entity_id
_entity_poly.type
_entity_poly.pdbx_seq_one_letter_code
_entity_poly.pdbx_strand_id
1 'polypeptide(L)'
;MPELLIHLTKRADGSSLLRCVRADGSVTWQRHHGHQAAFFPLHDLTHFAVESELAFRDGFYGLLAAGWSMEDTGGKSGRGPLPNEALAVEHIVGMLDLERAGGTTWTAAEFNQQAAGFAIAAGRSAPRALTDIELTRVRLRVRELFQRWHELPDGATLALGFDRAAEGVDEKPNFGKAAMRKSIYGH
;
A
#
# COMPACT_ATOMS: atom_id res chain seq x y z
N MET A 1 -6.85 1.14 18.52
CA MET A 1 -5.78 1.91 17.87
C MET A 1 -5.23 1.04 16.75
N PRO A 2 -4.79 1.62 15.62
CA PRO A 2 -4.22 0.83 14.53
C PRO A 2 -2.95 0.11 15.00
N GLU A 3 -2.58 -0.99 14.34
CA GLU A 3 -1.30 -1.69 14.57
C GLU A 3 -0.11 -0.77 14.33
N LEU A 4 -0.23 0.14 13.36
CA LEU A 4 0.77 1.16 13.04
C LEU A 4 0.11 2.52 12.78
N LEU A 5 0.56 3.54 13.51
CA LEU A 5 0.24 4.93 13.25
C LEU A 5 1.38 5.59 12.48
N ILE A 6 1.10 6.01 11.26
CA ILE A 6 2.06 6.58 10.31
C ILE A 6 1.90 8.09 10.28
N HIS A 7 2.98 8.83 10.49
CA HIS A 7 3.04 10.28 10.42
C HIS A 7 4.01 10.72 9.34
N LEU A 8 3.51 11.39 8.31
CA LEU A 8 4.31 12.08 7.31
C LEU A 8 4.25 13.58 7.57
N THR A 9 5.39 14.22 7.77
CA THR A 9 5.46 15.65 8.11
C THR A 9 6.21 16.43 7.05
N LYS A 10 5.60 17.52 6.55
CA LYS A 10 6.33 18.56 5.80
C LYS A 10 7.01 19.45 6.81
N ARG A 11 8.34 19.59 6.76
CA ARG A 11 9.06 20.48 7.66
C ARG A 11 9.28 21.83 6.98
N ALA A 12 9.28 22.90 7.78
CA ALA A 12 9.49 24.25 7.30
C ALA A 12 10.90 24.48 6.70
N ASP A 13 11.86 23.60 6.97
CA ASP A 13 13.20 23.62 6.38
C ASP A 13 13.26 22.89 5.01
N GLY A 14 12.11 22.48 4.46
CA GLY A 14 12.00 21.74 3.21
C GLY A 14 12.35 20.24 3.32
N SER A 15 12.68 19.73 4.51
CA SER A 15 12.82 18.29 4.75
C SER A 15 11.46 17.61 4.93
N SER A 16 11.43 16.29 4.78
CA SER A 16 10.26 15.47 5.15
C SER A 16 10.65 14.44 6.20
N LEU A 17 9.69 14.11 7.08
CA LEU A 17 9.86 13.10 8.12
C LEU A 17 8.75 12.08 8.02
N LEU A 18 9.14 10.80 7.86
CA LEU A 18 8.28 9.66 8.10
C LEU A 18 8.53 9.16 9.52
N ARG A 19 7.48 9.03 10.33
CA ARG A 19 7.55 8.47 11.69
C ARG A 19 6.41 7.50 11.88
N CYS A 20 6.74 6.27 12.30
CA CYS A 20 5.78 5.22 12.56
C CYS A 20 5.79 4.85 14.04
N VAL A 21 4.61 4.79 14.66
CA VAL A 21 4.39 4.35 16.05
C VAL A 21 3.61 3.05 16.02
N ARG A 22 4.15 2.01 16.66
CA ARG A 22 3.50 0.70 16.75
C ARG A 22 2.49 0.67 17.89
N ALA A 23 1.63 -0.33 17.91
CA ALA A 23 0.67 -0.56 18.98
C ALA A 23 1.32 -0.71 20.37
N ASP A 24 2.56 -1.19 20.46
CA ASP A 24 3.33 -1.30 21.71
C ASP A 24 4.00 0.03 22.14
N GLY A 25 3.82 1.10 21.37
CA GLY A 25 4.40 2.42 21.62
C GLY A 25 5.83 2.60 21.11
N SER A 26 6.48 1.55 20.59
CA SER A 26 7.79 1.66 19.97
C SER A 26 7.72 2.46 18.66
N VAL A 27 8.85 3.09 18.29
CA VAL A 27 8.91 4.06 17.20
C VAL A 27 10.04 3.72 16.24
N THR A 28 9.82 3.92 14.95
CA THR A 28 10.87 4.01 13.94
C THR A 28 10.58 5.20 13.02
N TRP A 29 11.61 5.81 12.45
CA TRP A 29 11.45 7.03 11.67
C TRP A 29 12.61 7.21 10.70
N GLN A 30 12.37 7.98 9.66
CA GLN A 30 13.39 8.38 8.70
C GLN A 30 13.14 9.81 8.24
N ARG A 31 14.22 10.58 8.08
CA ARG A 31 14.18 11.94 7.56
C ARG A 31 14.81 11.98 6.17
N HIS A 32 14.19 12.72 5.27
CA HIS A 32 14.68 12.94 3.91
C HIS A 32 14.96 14.42 3.67
N HIS A 33 15.99 14.70 2.86
CA HIS A 33 16.44 16.05 2.54
C HIS A 33 16.55 16.23 1.01
N GLY A 34 16.49 17.48 0.54
CA GLY A 34 16.67 17.81 -0.87
C GLY A 34 15.69 17.04 -1.78
N HIS A 35 16.18 16.47 -2.88
CA HIS A 35 15.35 15.71 -3.82
C HIS A 35 14.61 14.53 -3.18
N GLN A 36 15.19 13.91 -2.15
CA GLN A 36 14.54 12.83 -1.42
C GLN A 36 13.29 13.32 -0.68
N ALA A 37 13.30 14.55 -0.15
CA ALA A 37 12.17 15.12 0.56
C ALA A 37 10.95 15.35 -0.33
N ALA A 38 11.16 15.53 -1.65
CA ALA A 38 10.09 15.65 -2.63
C ALA A 38 9.58 14.28 -3.14
N PHE A 39 10.45 13.27 -3.18
CA PHE A 39 10.12 11.94 -3.71
C PHE A 39 9.48 11.03 -2.65
N PHE A 40 10.15 10.83 -1.51
CA PHE A 40 9.79 9.78 -0.56
C PHE A 40 8.40 9.92 0.02
N PRO A 41 7.89 11.11 0.39
CA PRO A 41 6.52 11.19 0.91
C PRO A 41 5.45 10.68 -0.05
N LEU A 42 5.65 10.85 -1.36
CA LEU A 42 4.72 10.35 -2.37
C LEU A 42 4.90 8.83 -2.54
N HIS A 43 6.13 8.35 -2.57
CA HIS A 43 6.45 6.92 -2.61
C HIS A 43 5.88 6.17 -1.39
N ASP A 44 6.10 6.70 -0.18
CA ASP A 44 5.60 6.17 1.08
C ASP A 44 4.06 6.17 1.14
N LEU A 45 3.39 7.14 0.53
CA LEU A 45 1.92 7.13 0.42
C LEU A 45 1.42 6.10 -0.61
N THR A 46 2.20 5.83 -1.66
CA THR A 46 1.91 4.75 -2.61
C THR A 46 2.01 3.39 -1.94
N HIS A 47 3.01 3.15 -1.08
CA HIS A 47 3.06 1.95 -0.23
C HIS A 47 1.79 1.77 0.58
N PHE A 48 1.34 2.84 1.24
CA PHE A 48 0.14 2.77 2.08
C PHE A 48 -1.08 2.38 1.25
N ALA A 49 -1.28 3.00 0.08
CA ALA A 49 -2.38 2.70 -0.81
C ALA A 49 -2.34 1.25 -1.33
N VAL A 50 -1.17 0.79 -1.79
CA VAL A 50 -0.98 -0.57 -2.30
C VAL A 50 -1.25 -1.60 -1.22
N GLU A 51 -0.65 -1.44 -0.04
CA GLU A 51 -0.76 -2.43 1.03
C GLU A 51 -2.17 -2.48 1.62
N SER A 52 -2.82 -1.32 1.82
CA SER A 52 -4.17 -1.26 2.39
C SER A 52 -5.26 -1.73 1.41
N GLU A 53 -5.20 -1.35 0.14
CA GLU A 53 -6.24 -1.70 -0.84
C GLU A 53 -6.13 -3.14 -1.35
N LEU A 54 -4.91 -3.72 -1.32
CA LEU A 54 -4.63 -5.08 -1.80
C LEU A 54 -4.43 -6.09 -0.66
N ALA A 55 -4.52 -5.63 0.59
CA ALA A 55 -4.37 -6.43 1.80
C ALA A 55 -3.01 -7.16 1.90
N PHE A 56 -1.93 -6.52 1.44
CA PHE A 56 -0.57 -7.03 1.67
C PHE A 56 -0.17 -6.78 3.13
N ARG A 57 0.38 -7.81 3.77
CA ARG A 57 0.65 -7.84 5.21
C ARG A 57 2.13 -7.78 5.55
N ASP A 58 2.97 -8.16 4.59
CA ASP A 58 4.41 -8.21 4.66
C ASP A 58 5.04 -7.26 3.62
N GLY A 59 4.31 -6.20 3.25
CA GLY A 59 4.83 -5.03 2.54
C GLY A 59 5.66 -4.11 3.45
N PHE A 60 5.99 -2.90 3.02
CA PHE A 60 6.80 -1.97 3.81
C PHE A 60 6.15 -1.64 5.15
N TYR A 61 4.90 -1.14 5.17
CA TYR A 61 4.20 -0.84 6.42
C TYR A 61 3.83 -2.10 7.19
N GLY A 62 3.54 -3.20 6.49
CA GLY A 62 3.41 -4.52 7.08
C GLY A 62 4.61 -4.92 7.94
N LEU A 63 5.82 -4.78 7.41
CA LEU A 63 7.07 -5.04 8.12
C LEU A 63 7.28 -4.09 9.29
N LEU A 64 7.02 -2.78 9.09
CA LEU A 64 7.14 -1.81 10.17
C LEU A 64 6.17 -2.14 11.32
N ALA A 65 4.93 -2.52 11.02
CA ALA A 65 3.96 -3.01 12.01
C ALA A 65 4.44 -4.29 12.72
N ALA A 66 5.14 -5.17 12.00
CA ALA A 66 5.75 -6.39 12.54
C ALA A 66 7.01 -6.16 13.40
N GLY A 67 7.41 -4.91 13.62
CA GLY A 67 8.57 -4.58 14.47
C GLY A 67 9.88 -4.36 13.72
N TRP A 68 9.89 -4.34 12.39
CA TRP A 68 11.07 -3.97 11.60
C TRP A 68 11.32 -2.45 11.71
N SER A 69 12.59 -2.04 11.76
CA SER A 69 12.96 -0.62 11.65
C SER A 69 13.10 -0.19 10.18
N MET A 70 13.14 1.12 9.93
CA MET A 70 13.42 1.67 8.58
C MET A 70 14.78 1.18 8.03
N GLU A 71 15.76 0.98 8.89
CA GLU A 71 17.07 0.44 8.49
C GLU A 71 16.99 -1.04 8.12
N ASP A 72 16.12 -1.81 8.78
CA ASP A 72 15.91 -3.22 8.46
C ASP A 72 15.33 -3.43 7.06
N THR A 73 14.46 -2.51 6.62
CA THR A 73 13.83 -2.60 5.30
C THR A 73 14.80 -2.31 4.14
N GLY A 74 16.00 -1.80 4.43
CA GLY A 74 17.07 -1.61 3.45
C GLY A 74 17.85 -2.89 3.09
N GLY A 75 17.52 -4.04 3.69
CA GLY A 75 18.08 -5.35 3.36
C GLY A 75 19.53 -5.59 3.82
N LYS A 76 20.10 -4.68 4.61
CA LYS A 76 21.49 -4.76 5.12
C LYS A 76 21.57 -5.03 6.63
N SER A 77 20.44 -5.31 7.28
CA SER A 77 20.41 -5.51 8.73
C SER A 77 20.54 -6.98 9.15
N GLY A 78 20.65 -7.20 10.45
CA GLY A 78 20.71 -8.54 11.05
C GLY A 78 19.40 -9.35 10.93
N ARG A 79 18.32 -8.78 10.40
CA ARG A 79 17.03 -9.46 10.22
C ARG A 79 17.00 -10.44 9.05
N GLY A 80 18.00 -10.40 8.17
CA GLY A 80 18.06 -11.23 6.97
C GLY A 80 17.33 -10.62 5.78
N PRO A 81 17.07 -11.42 4.73
CA PRO A 81 16.46 -10.93 3.49
C PRO A 81 15.02 -10.49 3.70
N LEU A 82 14.57 -9.54 2.88
CA LEU A 82 13.17 -9.13 2.82
C LEU A 82 12.27 -10.29 2.38
N PRO A 83 11.04 -10.41 2.91
CA PRO A 83 10.06 -11.34 2.40
C PRO A 83 9.76 -11.11 0.91
N ASN A 84 9.35 -12.18 0.22
CA ASN A 84 8.98 -12.09 -1.20
C ASN A 84 7.83 -11.12 -1.44
N GLU A 85 6.87 -11.03 -0.51
CA GLU A 85 5.76 -10.09 -0.60
C GLU A 85 6.25 -8.63 -0.55
N ALA A 86 7.18 -8.29 0.36
CA ALA A 86 7.79 -6.95 0.42
C ALA A 86 8.42 -6.56 -0.92
N LEU A 87 9.12 -7.49 -1.56
CA LEU A 87 9.77 -7.25 -2.85
C LEU A 87 8.77 -7.13 -4.00
N ALA A 88 7.65 -7.86 -3.95
CA ALA A 88 6.56 -7.72 -4.91
C ALA A 88 5.83 -6.38 -4.74
N VAL A 89 5.56 -5.97 -3.50
CA VAL A 89 4.95 -4.68 -3.14
C VAL A 89 5.85 -3.54 -3.62
N GLU A 90 7.15 -3.59 -3.34
CA GLU A 90 8.12 -2.61 -3.83
C GLU A 90 8.07 -2.47 -5.35
N HIS A 91 7.98 -3.58 -6.06
CA HIS A 91 7.86 -3.55 -7.52
C HIS A 91 6.55 -2.90 -7.98
N ILE A 92 5.42 -3.23 -7.35
CA ILE A 92 4.12 -2.60 -7.64
C ILE A 92 4.19 -1.08 -7.39
N VAL A 93 4.77 -0.66 -6.26
CA VAL A 93 4.95 0.75 -5.92
C VAL A 93 5.82 1.46 -6.94
N GLY A 94 6.98 0.88 -7.29
CA GLY A 94 7.89 1.43 -8.28
C GLY A 94 7.24 1.57 -9.67
N MET A 95 6.40 0.62 -10.05
CA MET A 95 5.61 0.71 -11.27
C MET A 95 4.61 1.89 -11.25
N LEU A 96 3.89 2.07 -10.14
CA LEU A 96 2.97 3.21 -9.98
C LEU A 96 3.72 4.56 -9.92
N ASP A 97 4.94 4.59 -9.38
CA ASP A 97 5.81 5.76 -9.43
C ASP A 97 6.25 6.10 -10.87
N LEU A 98 6.50 5.09 -11.71
CA LEU A 98 6.77 5.29 -13.12
C LEU A 98 5.55 5.79 -13.90
N GLU A 99 4.35 5.26 -13.62
CA GLU A 99 3.10 5.79 -14.20
C GLU A 99 2.95 7.28 -13.90
N ARG A 100 3.19 7.67 -12.65
CA ARG A 100 3.15 9.07 -12.20
C ARG A 100 4.18 9.93 -12.90
N ALA A 101 5.42 9.46 -13.04
CA ALA A 101 6.49 10.23 -13.65
C ALA A 101 6.33 10.36 -15.18
N GLY A 102 5.82 9.31 -15.84
CA GLY A 102 5.70 9.24 -17.30
C GLY A 102 4.34 9.64 -17.86
N GLY A 103 3.29 9.69 -17.04
CA GLY A 103 1.92 9.99 -17.46
C GLY A 103 1.19 8.84 -18.18
N THR A 104 1.84 7.68 -18.32
CA THR A 104 1.25 6.48 -18.94
C THR A 104 0.60 5.63 -17.88
N THR A 105 -0.67 5.28 -18.07
CA THR A 105 -1.38 4.32 -17.21
C THR A 105 -1.34 2.94 -17.86
N TRP A 106 -0.84 1.94 -17.16
CA TRP A 106 -0.78 0.56 -17.64
C TRP A 106 -2.06 -0.21 -17.34
N THR A 107 -2.39 -1.15 -18.21
CA THR A 107 -3.42 -2.16 -17.96
C THR A 107 -2.94 -3.17 -16.93
N ALA A 108 -3.87 -3.88 -16.27
CA ALA A 108 -3.50 -4.97 -15.38
C ALA A 108 -2.68 -6.07 -16.07
N ALA A 109 -2.95 -6.34 -17.36
CA ALA A 109 -2.18 -7.30 -18.14
C ALA A 109 -0.70 -6.90 -18.28
N GLU A 110 -0.43 -5.65 -18.64
CA GLU A 110 0.95 -5.11 -18.73
C GLU A 110 1.63 -5.12 -17.36
N PHE A 111 0.88 -4.74 -16.32
CA PHE A 111 1.37 -4.74 -14.94
C PHE A 111 1.84 -6.14 -14.50
N ASN A 112 0.98 -7.14 -14.71
CA ASN A 112 1.25 -8.52 -14.35
C ASN A 112 2.39 -9.13 -15.19
N GLN A 113 2.50 -8.75 -16.46
CA GLN A 113 3.60 -9.19 -17.33
C GLN A 113 4.96 -8.69 -16.82
N GLN A 114 5.05 -7.42 -16.44
CA GLN A 114 6.29 -6.86 -15.87
C GLN A 114 6.63 -7.50 -14.53
N ALA A 115 5.64 -7.65 -13.64
CA ALA A 115 5.83 -8.28 -12.34
C ALA A 115 6.30 -9.75 -12.46
N ALA A 116 5.74 -10.52 -13.39
CA ALA A 116 6.19 -11.87 -13.68
C ALA A 116 7.62 -11.90 -14.23
N GLY A 117 7.96 -11.00 -15.16
CA GLY A 117 9.31 -10.88 -15.70
C GLY A 117 10.36 -10.58 -14.62
N PHE A 118 10.06 -9.63 -13.73
CA PHE A 118 10.92 -9.28 -12.60
C PHE A 118 11.10 -10.43 -11.59
N ALA A 119 10.03 -11.17 -11.30
CA ALA A 119 10.12 -12.33 -10.42
C ALA A 119 10.99 -13.44 -11.02
N ILE A 120 10.77 -13.79 -12.30
CA ILE A 120 11.53 -14.82 -13.03
C ILE A 120 13.02 -14.45 -13.09
N ALA A 121 13.35 -13.21 -13.43
CA ALA A 121 14.74 -12.74 -13.51
C ALA A 121 15.48 -12.87 -12.16
N ALA A 122 14.75 -12.84 -11.05
CA ALA A 122 15.27 -13.00 -9.71
C ALA A 122 15.12 -14.43 -9.14
N GLY A 123 14.70 -15.40 -9.94
CA GLY A 123 14.51 -16.79 -9.50
C GLY A 123 13.37 -16.98 -8.50
N ARG A 124 12.36 -16.11 -8.52
CA ARG A 124 11.21 -16.11 -7.60
C ARG A 124 9.91 -16.47 -8.33
N SER A 125 8.93 -16.94 -7.57
CA SER A 125 7.56 -17.09 -8.08
C SER A 125 6.95 -15.74 -8.40
N ALA A 126 6.18 -15.70 -9.50
CA ALA A 126 5.42 -14.50 -9.84
C ALA A 126 4.45 -14.15 -8.70
N PRO A 127 4.28 -12.85 -8.41
CA PRO A 127 3.27 -12.43 -7.44
C PRO A 127 1.86 -12.74 -7.95
N ARG A 128 0.88 -12.68 -7.05
CA ARG A 128 -0.54 -12.75 -7.41
C ARG A 128 -0.85 -11.72 -8.49
N ALA A 129 -1.58 -12.15 -9.52
CA ALA A 129 -2.05 -11.24 -10.56
C ALA A 129 -3.04 -10.20 -10.00
N LEU A 130 -2.84 -8.94 -10.38
CA LEU A 130 -3.75 -7.84 -10.10
C LEU A 130 -4.81 -7.74 -11.19
N THR A 131 -6.00 -7.28 -10.82
CA THR A 131 -7.09 -6.95 -11.75
C THR A 131 -7.13 -5.45 -12.04
N ASP A 132 -7.79 -5.05 -13.14
CA ASP A 132 -7.99 -3.62 -13.44
C ASP A 132 -8.82 -2.92 -12.36
N ILE A 133 -9.75 -3.64 -11.72
CA ILE A 133 -10.55 -3.12 -10.60
C ILE A 133 -9.65 -2.82 -9.40
N GLU A 134 -8.75 -3.73 -9.05
CA GLU A 134 -7.77 -3.54 -7.98
C GLU A 134 -6.85 -2.35 -8.26
N LEU A 135 -6.27 -2.28 -9.46
CA LEU A 135 -5.42 -1.14 -9.85
C LEU A 135 -6.21 0.18 -9.84
N THR A 136 -7.47 0.17 -10.24
CA THR A 136 -8.31 1.37 -10.19
C THR A 136 -8.51 1.84 -8.76
N ARG A 137 -8.79 0.94 -7.81
CA ARG A 137 -8.91 1.28 -6.38
C ARG A 137 -7.60 1.85 -5.82
N VAL A 138 -6.48 1.19 -6.09
CA VAL A 138 -5.16 1.66 -5.66
C VAL A 138 -4.88 3.06 -6.21
N ARG A 139 -5.10 3.29 -7.51
CA ARG A 139 -4.88 4.61 -8.13
C ARG A 139 -5.78 5.70 -7.56
N LEU A 140 -7.04 5.38 -7.26
CA LEU A 140 -7.95 6.31 -6.57
C LEU A 140 -7.39 6.69 -5.19
N ARG A 141 -6.95 5.69 -4.42
CA ARG A 141 -6.39 5.90 -3.08
C ARG A 141 -5.09 6.70 -3.12
N VAL A 142 -4.20 6.41 -4.07
CA VAL A 142 -2.96 7.18 -4.30
C VAL A 142 -3.28 8.65 -4.59
N ARG A 143 -4.22 8.93 -5.51
CA ARG A 143 -4.61 10.31 -5.85
C ARG A 143 -5.15 11.08 -4.64
N GLU A 144 -6.02 10.46 -3.85
CA GLU A 144 -6.55 11.06 -2.63
C GLU A 144 -5.42 11.41 -1.63
N LEU A 145 -4.51 10.47 -1.38
CA LEU A 145 -3.41 10.66 -0.44
C LEU A 145 -2.45 11.75 -0.92
N PHE A 146 -2.17 11.81 -2.21
CA PHE A 146 -1.31 12.86 -2.78
C PHE A 146 -1.96 14.23 -2.68
N GLN A 147 -3.26 14.33 -2.95
CA GLN A 147 -3.98 15.58 -2.75
C GLN A 147 -3.86 16.05 -1.29
N ARG A 148 -4.13 15.17 -0.33
CA ARG A 148 -3.98 15.45 1.11
C ARG A 148 -2.56 15.88 1.47
N TRP A 149 -1.55 15.24 0.88
CA TRP A 149 -0.16 15.63 1.06
C TRP A 149 0.12 17.02 0.48
N HIS A 150 -0.32 17.31 -0.75
CA HIS A 150 -0.06 18.60 -1.39
C HIS A 150 -0.74 19.76 -0.67
N GLU A 151 -1.97 19.57 -0.18
CA GLU A 151 -2.72 20.56 0.59
C GLU A 151 -2.17 20.77 2.01
N LEU A 152 -1.34 19.85 2.52
CA LEU A 152 -0.74 19.94 3.84
C LEU A 152 0.19 21.17 3.93
N PRO A 153 -0.01 22.10 4.90
CA PRO A 153 0.89 23.22 5.11
C PRO A 153 2.29 22.79 5.57
N ASP A 154 3.28 23.66 5.37
CA ASP A 154 4.60 23.46 5.96
C ASP A 154 4.52 23.45 7.50
N GLY A 155 5.23 22.51 8.11
CA GLY A 155 5.20 22.26 9.55
C GLY A 155 4.08 21.31 10.00
N ALA A 156 3.13 20.97 9.13
CA ALA A 156 2.02 20.08 9.47
C ALA A 156 2.31 18.60 9.18
N THR A 157 1.53 17.73 9.82
CA THR A 157 1.66 16.27 9.75
C THR A 157 0.37 15.64 9.21
N LEU A 158 0.52 14.77 8.21
CA LEU A 158 -0.51 13.84 7.76
C LEU A 158 -0.39 12.54 8.57
N ALA A 159 -1.47 12.14 9.24
CA ALA A 159 -1.56 10.90 10.02
C ALA A 159 -2.44 9.86 9.32
N LEU A 160 -1.99 8.61 9.30
CA LEU A 160 -2.69 7.46 8.73
C LEU A 160 -2.59 6.27 9.69
N GLY A 161 -3.68 5.54 9.87
CA GLY A 161 -3.69 4.26 10.58
C GLY A 161 -3.58 3.10 9.60
N PHE A 162 -2.73 2.13 9.93
CA PHE A 162 -2.52 0.92 9.14
C PHE A 162 -2.70 -0.32 10.01
N ASP A 163 -3.50 -1.26 9.53
CA ASP A 163 -3.80 -2.55 10.17
C ASP A 163 -3.53 -3.68 9.17
N ARG A 164 -2.74 -4.67 9.57
CA ARG A 164 -2.44 -5.83 8.71
C ARG A 164 -3.62 -6.79 8.63
N ALA A 165 -4.44 -6.80 9.67
CA ALA A 165 -5.69 -7.53 9.74
C ALA A 165 -6.87 -6.58 9.59
N ALA A 166 -7.15 -6.11 8.37
CA ALA A 166 -8.56 -5.90 8.06
C ALA A 166 -9.20 -7.30 8.04
N GLU A 167 -9.94 -7.63 9.10
CA GLU A 167 -10.74 -8.86 9.15
C GLU A 167 -11.61 -8.94 7.89
N GLY A 168 -11.58 -10.10 7.24
CA GLY A 168 -12.45 -10.36 6.11
C GLY A 168 -13.90 -10.20 6.53
N VAL A 169 -14.56 -9.17 6.01
CA VAL A 169 -16.01 -9.23 5.87
C VAL A 169 -16.27 -10.25 4.77
N ASP A 170 -16.45 -11.50 5.18
CA ASP A 170 -17.09 -12.55 4.40
C ASP A 170 -18.55 -12.12 4.16
N GLU A 171 -18.77 -11.19 3.22
CA GLU A 171 -20.07 -11.02 2.60
C GLU A 171 -20.29 -12.20 1.66
N LYS A 172 -20.73 -13.33 2.24
CA LYS A 172 -21.40 -14.36 1.44
C LYS A 172 -22.59 -13.68 0.75
N PRO A 173 -22.71 -13.77 -0.59
CA PRO A 173 -23.92 -13.30 -1.25
C PRO A 173 -25.08 -14.16 -0.76
N ASN A 174 -25.98 -13.53 0.00
CA ASN A 174 -27.25 -14.10 0.39
C ASN A 174 -28.12 -14.23 -0.86
N PHE A 175 -28.00 -15.34 -1.58
CA PHE A 175 -29.00 -15.76 -2.54
C PHE A 175 -30.27 -16.11 -1.76
N GLY A 176 -31.11 -15.10 -1.58
CA GLY A 176 -32.43 -15.25 -0.99
C GLY A 176 -33.17 -16.39 -1.69
N LYS A 177 -33.59 -17.38 -0.89
CA LYS A 177 -34.49 -18.44 -1.33
C LYS A 177 -35.77 -17.81 -1.87
N ALA A 178 -35.94 -17.79 -3.19
CA ALA A 178 -37.23 -17.58 -3.82
C ALA A 178 -38.11 -18.80 -3.52
N ALA A 179 -38.88 -18.72 -2.44
CA ALA A 179 -39.93 -19.68 -2.15
C ALA A 179 -41.09 -19.49 -3.13
N MET A 180 -41.47 -20.60 -3.77
CA MET A 180 -42.70 -20.78 -4.54
C MET A 180 -43.91 -20.09 -3.91
N ARG A 181 -44.66 -19.34 -4.73
CA ARG A 181 -46.10 -19.20 -4.56
C ARG A 181 -46.81 -19.71 -5.81
N LYS A 182 -47.39 -20.90 -5.70
CA LYS A 182 -48.49 -21.35 -6.57
C LYS A 182 -49.65 -20.37 -6.35
N SER A 183 -50.07 -19.65 -7.39
CA SER A 183 -51.37 -18.97 -7.40
C SER A 183 -52.31 -19.74 -8.31
N ILE A 184 -53.14 -20.53 -7.66
CA ILE A 184 -54.42 -21.03 -8.11
C ILE A 184 -55.35 -19.85 -8.40
N TYR A 185 -55.88 -19.73 -9.61
CA TYR A 185 -57.20 -19.16 -9.86
C TYR A 185 -57.79 -19.82 -11.09
N GLY A 186 -58.86 -20.59 -10.87
CA GLY A 186 -59.86 -20.86 -11.87
C GLY A 186 -60.95 -19.79 -11.77
N HIS A 187 -61.42 -19.34 -12.93
CA HIS A 187 -62.83 -19.22 -13.26
C HIS A 187 -62.95 -19.17 -14.79
#